data_AF-A0A2U3LAX7-F1
#
_entry.id   AF-A0A2U3LAX7-F1
#
_cell.length_a   1.000
_cell.length_b   1.000
_cell.length_c   1.000
_cell.angle_alpha   90.00
_cell.angle_beta   90.00
_cell.angle_gamma   90.00
#
_symmetry.space_group_name_H-M   'P 1'
#
loop_
_entity.id
_entity.type
_entity.pdbx_description
1 polymer ?
#
loop_
_entity_poly.entity_id
_entity_poly.type
_entity_poly.pdbx_seq_one_letter_code
_entity_poly.pdbx_strand_id
1 'polypeptide(L)'
;MRRRDFLKIAGAAAASGRMMGQQPHSFLAPAGSEDAAKTEFATGITDYLTSGGRIEVAQCMAGHSNAKTTGLYDRRNDDVSVGEVERIGI
;
A
#
# COMPACT_ATOMS: atom_id res chain seq x y z
N MET A 1 -42.01 8.88 -32.91
CA MET A 1 -41.43 7.59 -32.45
C MET A 1 -40.84 7.80 -31.07
N ARG A 2 -41.31 7.08 -30.04
CA ARG A 2 -41.07 7.40 -28.61
C ARG A 2 -40.14 6.34 -28.01
N ARG A 3 -39.37 6.72 -26.97
CA ARG A 3 -38.41 5.92 -26.17
C ARG A 3 -38.84 4.51 -25.71
N ARG A 4 -40.06 4.07 -26.00
CA ARG A 4 -40.70 2.83 -25.51
C ARG A 4 -40.53 1.63 -26.47
N ASP A 5 -39.89 1.85 -27.61
CA ASP A 5 -39.74 0.83 -28.67
C ASP A 5 -38.42 0.06 -28.61
N PHE A 6 -37.39 0.57 -27.91
CA PHE A 6 -36.07 -0.10 -27.82
C PHE A 6 -36.00 -1.24 -26.79
N LEU A 7 -36.87 -1.24 -25.77
CA LEU A 7 -36.72 -2.14 -24.62
C LEU A 7 -37.47 -3.48 -24.77
N LYS A 8 -37.91 -3.83 -25.99
CA LYS A 8 -38.65 -5.09 -26.25
C LYS A 8 -37.83 -6.18 -26.96
N ILE A 9 -36.61 -5.91 -27.42
CA ILE A 9 -35.79 -6.90 -28.15
C ILE A 9 -34.92 -7.77 -27.22
N ALA A 10 -34.79 -7.46 -25.93
CA ALA A 10 -34.04 -8.27 -24.98
C ALA A 10 -34.99 -9.08 -24.07
N GLY A 11 -35.73 -9.99 -24.68
CA GLY A 11 -36.52 -10.99 -23.96
C GLY A 11 -35.70 -12.24 -23.63
N ALA A 12 -35.65 -12.56 -22.34
CA ALA A 12 -35.64 -13.91 -21.75
C ALA A 12 -34.35 -14.75 -21.71
N ALA A 13 -33.77 -14.86 -20.50
CA ALA A 13 -33.35 -16.12 -19.86
C ALA A 13 -33.17 -15.87 -18.35
N ALA A 14 -34.08 -16.39 -17.51
CA ALA A 14 -33.84 -17.45 -16.52
C ALA A 14 -32.85 -17.05 -15.41
N ALA A 15 -33.34 -16.67 -14.23
CA ALA A 15 -33.69 -17.55 -13.11
C ALA A 15 -32.62 -17.51 -12.00
N SER A 16 -32.99 -16.82 -10.92
CA SER A 16 -32.78 -17.25 -9.53
C SER A 16 -31.38 -17.68 -9.09
N GLY A 17 -30.64 -16.75 -8.48
CA GLY A 17 -29.42 -17.08 -7.73
C GLY A 17 -28.87 -15.87 -7.00
N ARG A 18 -29.36 -15.62 -5.79
CA ARG A 18 -28.78 -14.65 -4.86
C ARG A 18 -27.39 -15.14 -4.44
N MET A 19 -26.30 -14.60 -4.98
CA MET A 19 -25.01 -14.57 -4.30
C MET A 19 -24.24 -13.29 -4.62
N MET A 20 -24.22 -12.44 -3.59
CA MET A 20 -23.31 -11.33 -3.42
C MET A 20 -21.87 -11.87 -3.37
N GLY A 21 -20.96 -11.32 -4.17
CA GLY A 21 -19.52 -11.50 -3.96
C GLY A 21 -18.77 -12.12 -5.13
N GLN A 22 -18.51 -11.34 -6.17
CA GLN A 22 -17.30 -11.50 -6.98
C GLN A 22 -16.80 -10.10 -7.29
N GLN A 23 -16.02 -9.54 -6.37
CA GLN A 23 -15.24 -8.33 -6.61
C GLN A 23 -14.21 -8.65 -7.69
N PRO A 24 -13.92 -7.74 -8.65
CA PRO A 24 -12.81 -7.95 -9.57
C PRO A 24 -11.53 -7.95 -8.72
N HIS A 25 -10.87 -9.11 -8.61
CA HIS A 25 -9.57 -9.18 -7.97
C HIS A 25 -8.59 -8.41 -8.85
N SER A 26 -8.39 -7.13 -8.52
CA SER A 26 -7.28 -6.34 -9.03
C SER A 26 -6.00 -7.12 -8.74
N PHE A 27 -5.20 -7.38 -9.77
CA PHE A 27 -3.93 -8.11 -9.71
C PHE A 27 -2.86 -7.46 -8.79
N LEU A 28 -3.19 -6.31 -8.19
CA LEU A 28 -2.40 -5.60 -7.17
C LEU A 28 -3.17 -5.43 -5.84
N ALA A 29 -4.14 -6.29 -5.53
CA ALA A 29 -4.62 -6.38 -4.17
C ALA A 29 -3.51 -7.07 -3.34
N PRO A 30 -2.91 -6.42 -2.32
CA PRO A 30 -2.02 -7.13 -1.43
C PRO A 30 -2.80 -8.29 -0.82
N ALA A 31 -2.39 -9.52 -1.11
CA ALA A 31 -2.99 -10.72 -0.55
C ALA A 31 -2.56 -10.94 0.92
N GLY A 32 -2.31 -9.84 1.64
CA GLY A 32 -1.82 -9.80 3.01
C GLY A 32 -2.64 -8.84 3.85
N SER A 33 -2.56 -8.97 5.17
CA SER A 33 -3.13 -7.99 6.09
C SER A 33 -2.57 -6.59 5.80
N GLU A 34 -3.30 -5.55 6.19
CA GLU A 34 -2.86 -4.16 6.04
C GLU A 34 -1.47 -3.93 6.68
N ASP A 35 -1.13 -4.72 7.72
CA ASP A 35 0.17 -4.75 8.37
C ASP A 35 1.31 -5.23 7.45
N ALA A 36 1.04 -6.22 6.58
CA ALA A 36 2.02 -6.75 5.64
C ALA A 36 2.37 -5.70 4.58
N ALA A 37 1.35 -5.08 3.97
CA ALA A 37 1.57 -4.02 2.99
C ALA A 37 2.36 -2.85 3.59
N LYS A 38 1.99 -2.41 4.80
CA LYS A 38 2.72 -1.33 5.50
C LYS A 38 4.19 -1.67 5.73
N THR A 39 4.47 -2.93 6.10
CA THR A 39 5.84 -3.40 6.33
C THR A 39 6.64 -3.41 5.03
N GLU A 40 6.05 -3.90 3.94
CA GLU A 40 6.69 -3.92 2.61
C GLU A 40 7.01 -2.49 2.12
N PHE A 41 6.10 -1.54 2.32
CA PHE A 41 6.33 -0.13 2.00
C PHE A 41 7.42 0.51 2.87
N ALA A 42 7.44 0.23 4.17
CA ALA A 42 8.47 0.74 5.08
C ALA A 42 9.87 0.25 4.71
N THR A 43 10.00 -1.03 4.35
CA THR A 43 11.25 -1.63 3.87
C THR A 43 11.69 -0.97 2.56
N GLY A 44 10.78 -0.81 1.60
CA GLY A 44 11.11 -0.17 0.32
C GLY A 44 11.58 1.28 0.45
N ILE A 45 10.99 2.07 1.36
CA ILE A 45 11.44 3.44 1.63
C ILE A 45 12.83 3.46 2.29
N THR A 46 13.06 2.54 3.22
CA THR A 46 14.35 2.39 3.92
C THR A 46 15.48 2.03 2.94
N ASP A 47 15.24 1.06 2.06
CA ASP A 47 16.21 0.63 1.05
C ASP A 47 16.55 1.76 0.08
N TYR A 48 15.53 2.51 -0.34
CA TYR A 48 15.71 3.66 -1.23
C TYR A 48 16.60 4.73 -0.61
N LEU A 49 16.39 5.08 0.66
CA LEU A 49 17.18 6.11 1.36
C LEU A 49 18.60 5.63 1.67
N THR A 50 18.75 4.38 2.09
CA THR A 50 20.06 3.76 2.35
C THR A 50 20.91 3.71 1.08
N SER A 51 20.27 3.50 -0.09
CA SER A 51 20.92 3.55 -1.40
C SER A 51 21.28 4.95 -1.90
N GLY A 52 21.12 5.99 -1.06
CA GLY A 52 21.42 7.39 -1.42
C GLY A 52 20.26 8.12 -2.10
N GLY A 53 19.04 7.58 -2.04
CA GLY A 53 17.83 8.24 -2.51
C GLY A 53 17.56 9.57 -1.82
N ARG A 54 16.76 10.42 -2.46
CA ARG A 54 16.41 11.75 -1.95
C ARG A 54 15.20 11.68 -1.01
N ILE A 55 15.28 12.38 0.13
CA ILE A 55 14.23 12.34 1.15
C ILE A 55 12.89 12.87 0.66
N GLU A 56 12.89 13.82 -0.28
CA GLU A 56 11.68 14.39 -0.88
C GLU A 56 10.94 13.37 -1.75
N VAL A 57 11.68 12.49 -2.43
CA VAL A 57 11.11 11.41 -3.26
C VAL A 57 10.53 10.33 -2.37
N ALA A 58 11.27 9.92 -1.34
CA ALA A 58 10.79 9.00 -0.31
C ALA A 58 9.53 9.54 0.40
N GLN A 59 9.47 10.85 0.66
CA GLN A 59 8.33 11.50 1.29
C GLN A 59 7.08 11.44 0.40
N CYS A 60 7.25 11.66 -0.91
CA CYS A 60 6.17 11.53 -1.88
C CYS A 60 5.66 10.08 -1.95
N MET A 61 6.57 9.09 -1.97
CA MET A 61 6.22 7.67 -1.93
C MET A 61 5.45 7.28 -0.66
N ALA A 62 5.84 7.87 0.48
CA ALA A 62 5.18 7.64 1.78
C ALA A 62 3.87 8.42 1.97
N GLY A 63 3.53 9.34 1.06
CA GLY A 63 2.38 10.24 1.22
C GLY A 63 2.49 11.16 2.45
N HIS A 64 3.71 11.41 2.93
CA HIS A 64 3.94 12.18 4.15
C HIS A 64 3.91 13.68 3.89
N SER A 65 3.20 14.43 4.73
CA SER A 65 3.18 15.89 4.66
C SER A 65 4.46 16.54 5.21
N ASN A 66 5.30 15.78 5.93
CA ASN A 66 6.51 16.27 6.57
C ASN A 66 7.71 15.36 6.28
N ALA A 67 8.82 15.95 5.84
CA ALA A 67 10.07 15.21 5.61
C ALA A 67 10.60 14.55 6.89
N LYS A 68 10.38 15.16 8.06
CA LYS A 68 10.85 14.64 9.35
C LYS A 68 10.28 13.25 9.67
N THR A 69 9.03 12.97 9.29
CA THR A 69 8.41 11.65 9.53
C THR A 69 8.91 10.60 8.54
N THR A 70 9.33 11.00 7.34
CA THR A 70 10.01 10.12 6.37
C THR A 70 11.46 9.85 6.77
N GLY A 71 12.11 10.82 7.42
CA GLY A 71 13.49 10.68 7.90
C GLY A 71 13.70 9.55 8.91
N LEU A 72 12.63 9.08 9.57
CA LEU A 72 12.68 7.90 10.46
C LEU A 72 13.04 6.60 9.71
N TYR A 73 12.85 6.56 8.39
CA TYR A 73 13.27 5.44 7.55
C TYR A 73 14.72 5.55 7.07
N ASP A 74 15.39 6.69 7.27
CA ASP A 74 16.78 6.87 6.85
C ASP A 74 17.74 6.23 7.86
N ARG A 75 18.07 4.95 7.62
CA ARG A 75 18.91 4.17 8.53
C ARG A 75 20.42 4.41 8.37
N ARG A 76 20.85 5.38 7.55
CA ARG A 76 22.29 5.66 7.30
C ARG A 76 23.06 6.10 8.54
N ASN A 77 22.37 6.62 9.55
CA ASN A 77 22.94 7.08 10.82
C ASN A 77 22.54 6.18 12.00
N ASP A 78 21.98 5.00 11.74
CA ASP A 78 21.56 4.07 12.80
C ASP A 78 22.66 3.11 13.25
N ASP A 79 23.92 3.46 13.01
CA ASP A 79 25.04 2.74 13.62
C ASP A 79 25.02 2.97 15.13
N VAL A 80 24.53 1.97 15.86
CA VAL A 80 24.55 1.95 17.31
C VAL A 80 25.84 1.26 17.73
N SER A 81 26.71 1.99 18.45
CA SER A 81 27.96 1.42 18.93
C SER A 81 27.70 0.30 19.96
N VAL A 82 28.53 -0.75 19.95
CA VAL A 82 28.42 -1.85 20.92
C VAL A 82 28.50 -1.34 22.36
N GLY A 83 29.36 -0.35 22.63
CA GLY A 83 29.45 0.29 23.94
C GLY A 83 28.20 1.09 24.33
N GLU A 84 27.39 1.56 23.38
CA GLU A 84 26.09 2.16 23.68
C GLU A 84 25.07 1.10 24.14
N VAL A 85 25.06 -0.07 23.49
CA VAL A 85 24.21 -1.21 23.86
C VAL A 85 24.63 -1.80 25.21
N GLU A 86 25.93 -1.96 25.46
CA GLU A 86 26.47 -2.51 26.72
C GLU A 86 26.19 -1.63 27.95
N ARG A 87 25.96 -0.32 27.77
CA ARG A 87 25.52 0.58 28.86
C ARG A 87 24.06 0.39 29.26
N ILE A 88 23.25 -0.19 28.38
CA ILE A 88 21.87 -0.60 28.68
C ILE A 88 21.96 -1.96 29.38
N GLY A 89 22.59 -1.97 30.56
CA GLY A 89 22.61 -3.16 31.41
C GLY A 89 21.19 -3.51 31.85
N ILE A 90 20.80 -4.76 31.64
CA ILE A 90 19.58 -5.36 32.20
C ILE A 90 19.87 -6.04 33.53
#